data_AF-A0A662MW75-F1
#
_entry.id   AF-A0A662MW75-F1
#
_cell.length_a   1.000
_cell.length_b   1.000
_cell.length_c   1.000
_cell.angle_alpha   90.00
_cell.angle_beta   90.00
_cell.angle_gamma   90.00
#
_symmetry.space_group_name_H-M   'P 1'
#
loop_
_entity.id
_entity.type
_entity.pdbx_description
1 polymer ?
#
loop_
_entity_poly.entity_id
_entity_poly.type
_entity_poly.pdbx_seq_one_letter_code
_entity_poly.pdbx_strand_id
1 'polypeptide(L)' 'ETAAEYRMLRKLGADAVGMSTVPEVIVAKHGGLKVLGLSAITDMGDPDNLQPLTAEEVLENAKRAGRAMSKIISEVVRRL' A
#
# COMPACT_ATOMS: atom_id res chain seq x y z
N GLU A 1 -2.49 2.63 12.39
CA GLU A 1 -3.31 3.79 12.80
C GLU A 1 -4.22 3.38 13.97
N THR A 2 -4.90 4.30 14.64
CA THR A 2 -5.89 3.98 15.70
C THR A 2 -7.21 3.48 15.13
N ALA A 3 -8.03 2.83 15.95
CA ALA A 3 -9.37 2.35 15.56
C ALA A 3 -10.26 3.49 15.01
N ALA A 4 -10.22 4.65 15.66
CA ALA A 4 -10.99 5.82 15.25
C ALA A 4 -10.54 6.34 13.88
N GLU A 5 -9.22 6.38 13.65
CA GLU A 5 -8.63 6.78 12.37
C GLU A 5 -8.99 5.80 11.25
N TYR A 6 -8.92 4.48 11.46
CA TYR A 6 -9.36 3.51 10.44
C TYR A 6 -10.85 3.66 10.09
N ARG A 7 -11.73 3.87 11.08
CA ARG A 7 -13.16 4.16 10.79
C ARG A 7 -13.33 5.45 10.01
N MET A 8 -12.57 6.48 10.35
CA MET A 8 -12.57 7.74 9.60
C MET A 8 -12.10 7.51 8.16
N LEU A 9 -10.95 6.88 7.94
CA LEU A 9 -10.39 6.58 6.62
C LEU A 9 -11.36 5.77 5.76
N ARG A 10 -12.00 4.75 6.33
CA ARG A 10 -13.01 3.95 5.63
C ARG A 10 -14.24 4.79 5.25
N LYS A 11 -14.70 5.69 6.12
CA LYS A 11 -15.78 6.64 5.81
C LYS A 11 -15.38 7.65 4.72
N LEU A 12 -14.10 8.01 4.64
CA LEU A 12 -13.54 8.86 3.59
C LEU A 12 -13.29 8.09 2.28
N GLY A 13 -13.53 6.78 2.23
CA GLY A 13 -13.41 5.95 1.03
C GLY A 13 -12.02 5.36 0.78
N ALA A 14 -11.14 5.33 1.80
CA ALA A 14 -9.86 4.65 1.66
C ALA A 14 -10.00 3.12 1.81
N ASP A 15 -9.47 2.38 0.82
CA ASP A 15 -9.37 0.92 0.85
C ASP A 15 -8.01 0.44 1.42
N ALA A 16 -6.99 1.30 1.39
CA ALA A 16 -5.66 1.05 1.94
C ALA A 16 -5.07 2.35 2.50
N VAL A 17 -4.19 2.23 3.49
CA VAL A 17 -3.45 3.37 4.08
C VAL A 17 -1.96 3.07 4.11
N GLY A 18 -1.14 4.11 3.95
CA GLY A 18 0.31 4.03 3.99
C GLY A 18 0.92 5.41 4.15
N MET A 19 2.23 5.45 4.37
CA MET A 19 2.95 6.67 4.76
C MET A 19 3.85 7.25 3.66
N SER A 20 3.60 6.89 2.39
CA SER A 20 4.44 7.26 1.22
C SER A 20 3.55 7.30 -0.04
N THR A 21 4.15 7.24 -1.23
CA THR A 21 3.55 7.18 -2.58
C THR A 21 2.85 8.47 -3.03
N VAL A 22 2.08 9.13 -2.17
CA VAL A 22 1.36 10.37 -2.55
C VAL A 22 2.32 11.48 -3.00
N PRO A 23 3.40 11.83 -2.26
CA PRO A 23 4.34 12.86 -2.70
C PRO A 23 4.98 12.54 -4.06
N GLU A 24 5.40 11.29 -4.26
CA GLU A 24 6.08 10.83 -5.48
C GLU A 24 5.14 10.90 -6.69
N VAL A 25 3.88 10.49 -6.53
CA VAL A 25 2.85 10.55 -7.59
C VAL A 25 2.54 11.99 -7.99
N ILE A 26 2.45 12.91 -7.02
CA ILE A 26 2.20 14.34 -7.30
C ILE A 26 3.33 14.91 -8.16
N VAL A 27 4.59 14.64 -7.81
CA VAL A 27 5.76 15.12 -8.57
C VAL A 27 5.83 14.46 -9.95
N ALA A 28 5.60 13.15 -10.05
CA ALA A 28 5.60 12.44 -11.34
C ALA A 28 4.52 13.00 -12.28
N LYS A 29 3.32 13.29 -11.75
CA LYS A 29 2.23 13.89 -12.50
C LYS A 29 2.58 15.30 -12.98
N HIS A 30 3.19 16.11 -12.11
CA HIS A 30 3.68 17.44 -12.48
C HIS A 30 4.71 17.37 -13.63
N GLY A 31 5.59 16.37 -13.62
CA GLY A 31 6.55 16.10 -14.70
C GLY A 31 5.96 15.46 -15.97
N GLY A 32 4.64 15.29 -16.06
CA GLY A 32 3.99 14.68 -17.24
C GLY A 32 4.17 13.17 -17.36
N LEU A 33 4.63 12.48 -16.32
CA LEU A 33 4.81 11.03 -16.33
C LEU A 33 3.49 10.29 -16.12
N LYS A 34 3.34 9.13 -16.76
CA LYS A 34 2.30 8.15 -16.42
C LYS A 34 2.78 7.29 -15.26
N VAL A 35 1.90 7.01 -14.31
CA VAL A 35 2.22 6.24 -13.09
C VAL A 35 1.29 5.03 -12.96
N LEU A 36 1.86 3.87 -12.66
CA LEU A 36 1.16 2.67 -12.20
C LEU A 36 1.48 2.50 -10.71
N GLY A 37 0.46 2.56 -9.85
CA GLY A 37 0.59 2.34 -8.41
C GLY A 37 0.25 0.90 -8.02
N LEU A 38 1.07 0.31 -7.13
CA LEU A 38 0.84 -1.02 -6.55
C LEU A 38 1.11 -0.94 -5.05
N SER A 39 0.21 -1.49 -4.23
CA SER A 39 0.38 -1.59 -2.78
C SER A 39 0.43 -3.06 -2.36
N ALA A 40 1.43 -3.43 -1.57
CA ALA A 40 1.47 -4.72 -0.89
C ALA A 40 0.73 -4.58 0.45
N ILE A 41 -0.39 -5.27 0.62
CA ILE A 41 -1.12 -5.25 1.89
C ILE A 41 -0.38 -6.14 2.90
N THR A 42 0.19 -5.52 3.93
CA THR A 42 1.05 -6.17 4.94
C THR A 42 0.31 -6.55 6.22
N ASP A 43 -0.86 -5.96 6.44
CA ASP A 43 -1.64 -6.05 7.66
C ASP A 43 -3.09 -5.65 7.39
N MET A 44 -3.97 -5.94 8.35
CA MET A 44 -5.40 -5.65 8.26
C MET A 44 -5.77 -4.55 9.25
N GLY A 45 -6.17 -3.38 8.74
CA GLY A 45 -6.68 -2.27 9.54
C GLY A 45 -8.13 -2.47 9.99
N ASP A 46 -8.41 -3.54 10.73
CA ASP A 46 -9.75 -3.83 11.27
C ASP A 46 -9.98 -3.08 12.59
N PRO A 47 -10.78 -1.98 12.60
CA PRO A 47 -10.98 -1.17 13.80
C PRO A 47 -11.72 -1.88 14.93
N ASP A 48 -12.39 -3.01 14.65
CA ASP A 48 -13.12 -3.80 15.64
C ASP A 48 -12.25 -4.92 16.24
N ASN A 49 -11.12 -5.25 15.61
CA ASN A 49 -10.19 -6.29 16.05
C ASN A 49 -8.72 -5.87 15.85
N LEU A 50 -8.37 -4.68 16.32
CA LEU A 50 -6.99 -4.17 16.24
C LEU A 50 -6.06 -4.96 17.15
N GLN A 51 -5.03 -5.54 16.55
CA GLN A 51 -3.91 -6.13 17.25
C GLN A 51 -2.68 -5.23 17.10
N PRO A 52 -1.78 -5.17 18.09
CA PRO A 52 -0.48 -4.54 17.93
C PRO A 52 0.25 -5.15 16.74
N LEU A 53 0.79 -4.30 15.87
CA LEU A 53 1.54 -4.71 14.69
C LEU A 53 3.00 -4.30 14.86
N THR A 54 3.92 -5.23 14.61
CA THR A 54 5.36 -4.98 14.68
C THR A 54 5.94 -4.72 13.29
N ALA A 55 7.08 -4.01 13.23
CA ALA A 55 7.76 -3.75 11.97
C ALA A 55 8.28 -5.04 11.33
N GLU A 56 8.66 -6.01 12.15
CA GLU A 56 9.11 -7.33 11.75
C GLU A 56 8.01 -8.13 11.04
N GLU A 57 6.78 -8.14 11.57
CA GLU A 57 5.62 -8.78 10.94
C GLU A 57 5.28 -8.12 9.58
N VAL A 58 5.30 -6.78 9.54
CA VAL A 58 5.11 -6.02 8.29
C VAL A 58 6.15 -6.44 7.26
N LEU A 59 7.43 -6.51 7.66
CA LEU A 59 8.51 -6.89 6.77
C LEU A 59 8.38 -8.34 6.27
N GLU A 60 7.93 -9.25 7.12
CA GLU A 60 7.69 -10.64 6.73
C GLU A 60 6.57 -10.74 5.68
N ASN A 61 5.44 -10.07 5.91
CA ASN A 61 4.33 -10.06 4.97
C ASN A 61 4.69 -9.34 3.66
N ALA A 62 5.47 -8.26 3.74
CA ALA A 62 6.01 -7.56 2.57
C ALA A 62 6.91 -8.46 1.73
N LYS A 63 7.79 -9.26 2.35
CA LYS A 63 8.63 -10.24 1.62
C LYS A 63 7.80 -11.30 0.92
N ARG A 64 6.69 -11.75 1.53
CA ARG A 64 5.77 -12.72 0.93
C ARG A 64 5.05 -12.11 -0.28
N ALA A 65 4.46 -10.92 -0.13
CA ALA A 65 3.77 -10.20 -1.20
C ALA A 65 4.72 -9.78 -2.33
N GLY A 66 5.96 -9.41 -1.98
CA GLY A 66 7.00 -8.97 -2.90
C GLY A 66 7.29 -9.99 -4.01
N ARG A 67 7.27 -11.30 -3.70
CA ARG A 67 7.45 -12.34 -4.73
C ARG A 67 6.36 -12.34 -5.79
N ALA A 68 5.11 -12.13 -5.41
CA ALA A 68 4.00 -12.03 -6.37
C ALA A 68 4.08 -10.72 -7.14
N MET A 69 4.37 -9.63 -6.44
CA MET A 69 4.52 -8.30 -7.02
C MET A 69 5.64 -8.24 -8.06
N SER A 70 6.80 -8.85 -7.79
CA SER A 70 7.90 -8.92 -8.77
C SER A 70 7.48 -9.60 -10.07
N LYS A 71 6.67 -10.68 -10.00
CA LYS A 71 6.15 -11.33 -11.21
C LYS A 71 5.23 -10.41 -11.99
N ILE A 72 4.32 -9.70 -11.30
CA ILE A 72 3.41 -8.74 -11.91
C ILE A 72 4.20 -7.62 -12.59
N ILE A 73 5.16 -7.01 -11.88
CA ILE A 73 5.97 -5.92 -12.40
C ILE A 73 6.76 -6.36 -13.64
N SER A 74 7.48 -7.50 -13.56
CA SER A 74 8.25 -8.02 -14.69
C SER A 74 7.36 -8.28 -15.92
N GLU A 75 6.15 -8.79 -15.71
CA GLU A 75 5.22 -9.06 -16.80
C GLU A 75 4.63 -7.78 -17.41
N VAL A 76 4.30 -6.79 -16.58
CA VAL A 76 3.84 -5.48 -17.03
C VAL A 76 4.93 -4.81 -17.86
N VAL A 77 6.17 -4.75 -17.34
CA VAL A 77 7.31 -4.13 -18.04
C VAL A 77 7.59 -4.81 -19.37
N ARG A 78 7.46 -6.15 -19.45
CA ARG A 78 7.63 -6.90 -20.70
C ARG A 78 6.61 -6.56 -21.79
N ARG A 79 5.44 -6.03 -21.42
CA ARG A 79 4.32 -5.70 -22.31
C ARG A 79 4.20 -4.21 -22.64
N LEU A 80 4.99 -3.36 -21.98
CA LEU A 80 5.10 -1.94 -22.29
C LEU A 80 6.05 -1.72 -23.47
#